data_AF-A0A7S0JLG8-F1
#
_entry.id   AF-A0A7S0JLG8-F1
#
_cell.length_a   1.000
_cell.length_b   1.000
_cell.length_c   1.000
_cell.angle_alpha   90.00
_cell.angle_beta   90.00
_cell.angle_gamma   90.00
#
_symmetry.space_group_name_H-M   'P 1'
#
loop_
_entity.id
_entity.type
_entity.pdbx_description
1 polymer ?
#
loop_
_entity_poly.entity_id
_entity_poly.type
_entity_poly.pdbx_seq_one_letter_code
_entity_poly.pdbx_strand_id
1 'polypeptide(L)'
;NIKANNPEASFGDIAKLISKEFKQISDKERKKWDKKAAKDKVRYQEEMKHYVPPDDSDDDDGKSKKKKKKAVKDPNKPKRNMSAFFLFSNAHRPEVKSTHPEASFGEIAKITSADFKALSDKERKKWDKK
;
A
#
# COMPACT_ATOMS: atom_id res chain seq x y z
N ASN A 1 31.16 -22.43 3.23
CA ASN A 1 29.73 -22.30 2.84
C ASN A 1 28.91 -22.93 3.96
N ILE A 2 28.22 -22.14 4.79
CA ILE A 2 27.68 -22.59 6.10
C ILE A 2 26.73 -23.79 5.96
N LYS A 3 25.92 -23.81 4.88
CA LYS A 3 25.04 -24.94 4.54
C LYS A 3 25.80 -26.22 4.16
N ALA A 4 26.97 -26.10 3.51
CA ALA A 4 27.79 -27.26 3.16
C ALA A 4 28.46 -27.89 4.40
N ASN A 5 28.77 -27.07 5.41
CA ASN A 5 29.35 -27.52 6.67
C ASN A 5 28.29 -27.98 7.68
N ASN A 6 27.01 -27.68 7.43
CA ASN A 6 25.88 -28.05 8.28
C ASN A 6 24.72 -28.55 7.39
N PRO A 7 24.89 -29.70 6.70
CA PRO A 7 23.88 -30.21 5.75
C PRO A 7 22.57 -30.62 6.44
N GLU A 8 22.62 -31.03 7.71
CA GLU A 8 21.47 -31.43 8.53
C GLU A 8 20.80 -30.24 9.27
N ALA A 9 21.42 -29.06 9.26
CA ALA A 9 20.86 -27.91 9.98
C ALA A 9 19.63 -27.36 9.26
N SER A 10 18.58 -27.08 10.04
CA SER A 10 17.39 -26.44 9.50
C SER A 10 17.72 -25.05 8.96
N PHE A 11 16.91 -24.55 8.02
CA PHE A 11 17.05 -23.17 7.52
C PHE A 11 17.13 -22.15 8.67
N GLY A 12 16.37 -22.36 9.75
CA GLY A 12 16.38 -21.49 10.92
C GLY A 12 17.72 -21.50 11.66
N ASP A 13 18.38 -22.65 11.76
CA ASP A 13 19.67 -22.76 12.45
C ASP A 13 20.81 -22.24 11.58
N ILE A 14 20.75 -22.47 10.26
CA ILE A 14 21.64 -21.85 9.28
C ILE A 14 21.51 -20.33 9.34
N ALA A 15 20.29 -19.79 9.42
CA ALA A 15 20.06 -18.34 9.53
C ALA A 15 20.66 -17.75 10.83
N LYS A 16 20.56 -18.46 11.96
CA LYS A 16 21.21 -18.06 13.23
C LYS A 16 22.73 -18.06 13.11
N LEU A 17 23.31 -19.08 12.48
CA LEU A 17 24.77 -19.19 12.26
C LEU A 17 25.28 -18.06 11.36
N ILE A 18 24.58 -17.79 10.23
CA ILE A 18 24.89 -16.66 9.35
C ILE A 18 24.84 -15.34 10.11
N SER A 19 23.84 -15.13 10.96
CA SER A 19 23.71 -13.91 11.76
C SER A 19 24.87 -13.73 12.75
N LYS A 20 25.32 -14.83 13.37
CA LYS A 20 26.49 -14.84 14.26
C LYS A 20 27.77 -14.48 13.51
N GLU A 21 28.03 -15.14 12.37
CA GLU A 21 29.21 -14.86 11.54
C GLU A 21 29.17 -13.43 10.98
N PHE A 22 28.01 -12.96 10.51
CA PHE A 22 27.87 -11.60 9.98
C PHE A 22 28.18 -10.50 11.01
N LYS A 23 27.84 -10.73 12.29
CA LYS A 23 28.21 -9.83 13.38
C LYS A 23 29.70 -9.87 13.69
N GLN A 24 30.35 -11.01 13.45
CA GLN A 24 31.78 -11.24 13.71
C GLN A 24 32.68 -10.81 12.55
N ILE A 25 32.15 -10.57 11.34
CA ILE A 25 32.98 -10.07 10.23
C ILE A 25 33.55 -8.69 10.56
N SER A 26 34.79 -8.48 10.16
CA SER A 26 35.45 -7.19 10.30
C SER A 26 34.80 -6.12 9.42
N ASP A 27 34.87 -4.85 9.82
CA ASP A 27 34.32 -3.74 9.04
C ASP A 27 34.91 -3.66 7.62
N LYS A 28 36.16 -4.10 7.43
CA LYS A 28 36.81 -4.17 6.11
C LYS A 28 36.12 -5.16 5.19
N GLU A 29 35.70 -6.31 5.71
CA GLU A 29 34.98 -7.34 4.95
C GLU A 29 33.52 -6.97 4.76
N ARG A 30 32.88 -6.35 5.77
CA ARG A 30 31.53 -5.78 5.65
C ARG A 30 31.45 -4.75 4.52
N LYS A 31 32.46 -3.89 4.41
CA LYS A 31 32.55 -2.86 3.36
C LYS A 31 32.52 -3.43 1.94
N LYS A 32 33.02 -4.66 1.71
CA LYS A 32 32.90 -5.35 0.41
C LYS A 32 31.44 -5.69 0.09
N TRP A 33 30.68 -6.12 1.09
CA TRP A 33 29.25 -6.42 0.96
C TRP A 33 28.42 -5.16 0.84
N ASP A 34 28.74 -4.11 1.59
CA ASP A 34 28.06 -2.81 1.48
C ASP A 34 28.21 -2.22 0.08
N LYS A 35 29.41 -2.30 -0.52
CA LYS A 35 29.64 -1.89 -1.91
C LYS A 35 28.81 -2.70 -2.90
N LYS A 36 28.67 -4.02 -2.69
CA LYS A 36 27.83 -4.88 -3.53
C LYS A 36 26.35 -4.53 -3.38
N ALA A 37 25.88 -4.32 -2.15
CA ALA A 37 24.51 -3.91 -1.87
C ALA A 37 24.18 -2.53 -2.46
N ALA A 38 25.12 -1.59 -2.40
CA ALA A 38 24.98 -0.28 -3.02
C ALA A 38 24.86 -0.37 -4.54
N LYS A 39 25.70 -1.18 -5.20
CA LYS A 39 25.61 -1.43 -6.65
C LYS A 39 24.27 -2.09 -7.03
N ASP A 40 23.85 -3.10 -6.27
CA ASP A 40 22.59 -3.80 -6.53
C ASP A 40 21.37 -2.88 -6.34
N LYS A 41 21.43 -1.97 -5.36
CA LYS A 41 20.40 -0.94 -5.17
C LYS A 41 20.27 -0.02 -6.37
N VAL A 42 21.38 0.38 -6.99
CA VAL A 42 21.36 1.22 -8.21
C VAL A 42 20.75 0.44 -9.37
N ARG A 43 21.20 -0.80 -9.60
CA ARG A 43 20.62 -1.70 -10.61
C ARG A 43 19.10 -1.82 -10.44
N TYR A 44 18.63 -2.10 -9.22
CA TYR A 44 17.20 -2.20 -8.93
C TYR A 44 16.46 -0.89 -9.21
N GLN A 45 17.04 0.27 -8.86
CA GLN A 45 16.43 1.57 -9.14
C GLN A 45 16.34 1.85 -10.65
N GLU A 46 17.33 1.44 -11.44
CA GLU A 46 17.31 1.56 -12.89
C GLU A 46 16.27 0.62 -13.52
N GLU A 47 16.25 -0.66 -13.11
CA GLU A 47 15.24 -1.63 -13.54
C GLU A 47 13.83 -1.16 -13.20
N MET A 48 13.62 -0.60 -12.00
CA MET A 48 12.31 -0.07 -11.58
C MET A 48 11.86 1.17 -12.36
N LYS A 49 12.77 1.95 -12.95
CA LYS A 49 12.40 3.07 -13.83
C LYS A 49 11.85 2.58 -15.17
N HIS A 50 12.35 1.45 -15.65
CA HIS A 50 11.90 0.81 -16.89
C HIS A 50 10.80 -0.24 -16.67
N TYR A 51 10.56 -0.62 -15.41
CA TYR A 51 9.52 -1.56 -15.04
C TYR A 51 8.15 -0.91 -15.18
N VAL A 52 7.44 -1.32 -16.22
CA VAL A 52 6.01 -1.10 -16.37
C VAL A 52 5.34 -2.37 -15.82
N PRO A 53 4.69 -2.32 -14.65
CA PRO A 53 3.90 -3.45 -14.18
C PRO A 53 2.82 -3.77 -15.23
N PRO A 54 2.45 -5.05 -15.41
CA PRO A 54 1.34 -5.44 -16.27
C PRO A 54 0.12 -4.56 -15.99
N ASP A 55 -0.55 -4.10 -17.06
CA ASP A 55 -1.79 -3.35 -16.95
C ASP A 55 -2.88 -4.30 -16.44
N ASP A 56 -3.16 -4.24 -15.13
CA ASP A 56 -4.27 -4.95 -14.48
C ASP A 56 -5.62 -4.29 -14.85
N SER A 57 -5.86 -4.03 -16.14
CA SER A 57 -7.13 -3.56 -16.67
C SER A 57 -7.90 -4.71 -17.33
N ASP A 58 -8.18 -5.73 -16.54
CA ASP A 58 -9.47 -6.42 -16.56
C ASP A 58 -10.20 -5.99 -15.27
N ASP A 59 -11.45 -5.60 -15.40
CA ASP A 59 -12.39 -5.23 -14.34
C ASP A 59 -12.27 -6.02 -13.01
N ASP A 60 -11.69 -5.42 -11.96
CA ASP A 60 -12.13 -5.38 -10.54
C ASP A 60 -11.10 -4.58 -9.69
N ASP A 61 -11.18 -3.24 -9.82
CA ASP A 61 -10.60 -2.17 -8.98
C ASP A 61 -9.27 -2.44 -8.24
N GLY A 62 -8.17 -2.15 -8.96
CA GLY A 62 -6.79 -2.22 -8.51
C GLY A 62 -6.45 -1.35 -7.29
N LYS A 63 -6.41 -2.00 -6.12
CA LYS A 63 -5.41 -1.72 -5.07
C LYS A 63 -5.19 -2.94 -4.19
N SER A 64 -4.55 -3.99 -4.72
CA SER A 64 -3.98 -5.07 -3.90
C SER A 64 -2.66 -4.60 -3.24
N LYS A 65 -2.72 -3.48 -2.49
CA LYS A 65 -1.94 -3.40 -1.25
C LYS A 65 -2.31 -4.67 -0.49
N LYS A 66 -1.40 -5.65 -0.44
CA LYS A 66 -1.47 -6.88 0.36
C LYS A 66 -2.49 -6.67 1.48
N LYS A 67 -3.72 -7.15 1.31
CA LYS A 67 -4.83 -6.87 2.25
C LYS A 67 -4.35 -7.41 3.59
N LYS A 68 -3.78 -6.55 4.45
CA LYS A 68 -3.54 -6.91 5.84
C LYS A 68 -4.90 -7.36 6.35
N LYS A 69 -5.02 -8.63 6.75
CA LYS A 69 -6.24 -9.15 7.39
C LYS A 69 -6.67 -8.08 8.39
N LYS A 70 -7.85 -7.49 8.18
CA LYS A 70 -8.36 -6.44 9.06
C LYS A 70 -8.39 -7.05 10.46
N ALA A 71 -7.68 -6.44 11.40
CA ALA A 71 -7.71 -6.86 12.79
C ALA A 71 -9.17 -6.97 13.25
N VAL A 72 -9.48 -7.97 14.08
CA VAL A 72 -10.81 -8.16 14.67
C VAL A 72 -11.26 -6.81 15.22
N LYS A 73 -12.43 -6.36 14.77
CA LYS A 73 -12.94 -5.03 15.05
C LYS A 73 -13.37 -5.02 16.52
N ASP A 74 -12.56 -4.40 17.37
CA ASP A 74 -12.86 -4.23 18.78
C ASP A 74 -14.24 -3.53 18.93
N PRO A 75 -15.23 -4.18 19.57
CA PRO A 75 -16.57 -3.61 19.77
C PRO A 75 -16.57 -2.28 20.53
N ASN A 76 -15.56 -2.03 21.35
CA ASN A 76 -15.43 -0.83 22.17
C ASN A 76 -14.59 0.27 21.50
N LYS A 77 -14.04 0.04 20.30
CA LYS A 77 -13.24 1.06 19.62
C LYS A 77 -14.13 2.20 19.09
N PRO A 78 -13.82 3.47 19.44
CA PRO A 78 -14.53 4.62 18.89
C PRO A 78 -14.53 4.62 17.36
N LYS A 79 -15.68 4.94 16.77
CA LYS A 79 -15.82 5.07 15.32
C LYS A 79 -14.94 6.24 14.85
N ARG A 80 -14.13 6.01 13.81
CA ARG A 80 -13.31 7.06 13.19
C ARG A 80 -14.19 8.21 12.69
N ASN A 81 -13.63 9.42 12.64
CA ASN A 81 -14.25 10.53 11.96
C ASN A 81 -14.50 10.21 10.47
N MET A 82 -15.50 10.87 9.91
CA MET A 82 -15.81 10.77 8.48
C MET A 82 -14.82 11.64 7.72
N SER A 83 -14.33 11.15 6.58
CA SER A 83 -13.48 11.95 5.69
C SER A 83 -14.34 12.97 4.94
N ALA A 84 -13.72 14.08 4.51
CA ALA A 84 -14.29 15.09 3.62
C ALA A 84 -15.15 14.52 2.49
N PHE A 85 -14.66 13.49 1.81
CA PHE A 85 -15.40 12.82 0.74
C PHE A 85 -16.70 12.20 1.22
N PHE A 86 -16.70 11.55 2.38
CA PHE A 86 -17.92 10.95 2.93
C PHE A 86 -18.91 12.00 3.44
N LEU A 87 -18.43 13.14 3.96
CA LEU A 87 -19.28 14.25 4.35
C LEU A 87 -19.94 14.90 3.13
N PHE A 88 -19.17 15.13 2.06
CA PHE A 88 -19.68 15.61 0.78
C PHE A 88 -20.67 14.60 0.16
N SER A 89 -20.30 13.32 0.12
CA SER A 89 -21.17 12.28 -0.44
C SER A 89 -22.48 12.16 0.30
N ASN A 90 -22.49 12.26 1.64
CA ASN A 90 -23.75 12.24 2.39
C ASN A 90 -24.67 13.42 2.06
N ALA A 91 -24.11 14.60 1.77
CA ALA A 91 -24.87 15.80 1.42
C ALA A 91 -25.40 15.78 -0.03
N HIS A 92 -24.61 15.28 -0.98
CA HIS A 92 -24.96 15.25 -2.41
C HIS A 92 -25.69 13.99 -2.85
N ARG A 93 -25.53 12.86 -2.14
CA ARG A 93 -26.21 11.61 -2.50
C ARG A 93 -27.74 11.71 -2.60
N PRO A 94 -28.49 12.42 -1.72
CA PRO A 94 -29.94 12.56 -1.90
C PRO A 94 -30.29 13.36 -3.15
N GLU A 95 -29.49 14.36 -3.51
CA GLU A 95 -29.67 15.17 -4.71
C GLU A 95 -29.43 14.33 -5.97
N VAL A 96 -28.31 13.62 -6.04
CA VAL A 96 -27.98 12.71 -7.15
C VAL A 96 -29.00 11.58 -7.28
N LYS A 97 -29.54 11.07 -6.16
CA LYS A 97 -30.62 10.07 -6.19
C LYS A 97 -31.93 10.66 -6.70
N SER A 98 -32.19 11.94 -6.46
CA SER A 98 -33.39 12.61 -6.96
C SER A 98 -33.30 12.91 -8.47
N THR A 99 -32.11 13.25 -8.96
CA THR A 99 -31.89 13.52 -10.39
C THR A 99 -31.70 12.23 -11.20
N HIS A 100 -31.18 11.18 -10.56
CA HIS A 100 -31.01 9.85 -11.14
C HIS A 100 -31.71 8.78 -10.27
N PRO A 101 -33.06 8.76 -10.25
CA PRO A 101 -33.82 7.82 -9.42
C PRO A 101 -33.67 6.37 -9.88
N GLU A 102 -33.33 6.12 -11.14
CA GLU A 102 -33.04 4.79 -11.69
C GLU A 102 -31.59 4.35 -11.48
N ALA A 103 -30.68 5.27 -11.14
CA ALA A 103 -29.28 4.92 -10.95
C ALA A 103 -29.12 4.04 -9.71
N SER A 104 -28.37 2.96 -9.87
CA SER A 104 -27.98 2.07 -8.79
C SER A 104 -27.09 2.82 -7.78
N PHE A 105 -27.01 2.30 -6.56
CA PHE A 105 -26.12 2.83 -5.52
C PHE A 105 -24.68 3.03 -6.01
N GLY A 106 -24.19 2.13 -6.87
CA GLY A 106 -22.86 2.17 -7.45
C GLY A 106 -22.69 3.32 -8.44
N GLU A 107 -23.67 3.56 -9.31
CA GLU A 107 -23.66 4.66 -10.28
C GLU A 107 -23.77 6.02 -9.58
N ILE A 108 -24.64 6.14 -8.58
CA ILE A 108 -24.74 7.33 -7.73
C ILE A 108 -23.39 7.63 -7.06
N ALA A 109 -22.69 6.59 -6.58
CA ALA A 109 -21.36 6.75 -6.00
C ALA A 109 -20.30 7.18 -7.03
N LYS A 110 -20.38 6.69 -8.26
CA LYS A 110 -19.50 7.12 -9.37
C LYS A 110 -19.73 8.59 -9.72
N ILE A 111 -20.99 9.02 -9.86
CA ILE A 111 -21.37 10.41 -10.15
C ILE A 111 -20.87 11.34 -9.03
N THR A 112 -21.20 11.03 -7.77
CA THR A 112 -20.77 11.84 -6.62
C THR A 112 -19.24 11.90 -6.48
N SER A 113 -18.52 10.85 -6.89
CA SER A 113 -17.05 10.82 -6.92
C SER A 113 -16.46 11.70 -8.02
N ALA A 114 -17.10 11.73 -9.19
CA ALA A 114 -16.73 12.64 -10.28
C ALA A 114 -16.95 14.10 -9.85
N ASP A 115 -18.10 14.42 -9.25
CA ASP A 115 -18.41 15.76 -8.75
C ASP A 115 -17.41 16.22 -7.69
N PHE A 116 -17.05 15.33 -6.75
CA PHE A 116 -16.05 15.65 -5.72
C PHE A 116 -14.65 15.92 -6.29
N LYS A 117 -14.29 15.25 -7.40
CA LYS A 117 -13.02 15.51 -8.11
C LYS A 117 -13.08 16.79 -8.93
N ALA A 118 -14.26 17.16 -9.42
CA ALA A 118 -14.49 18.38 -10.17
C ALA A 118 -14.57 19.63 -9.28
N LEU A 119 -14.82 19.48 -7.97
CA LEU A 119 -14.76 20.57 -7.00
C LEU A 119 -13.37 21.24 -6.99
N SER A 120 -13.38 22.56 -6.84
CA SER A 120 -12.15 23.33 -6.72
C SER A 120 -11.40 23.01 -5.42
N ASP A 121 -10.08 23.22 -5.40
CA ASP A 121 -9.25 23.02 -4.20
C ASP A 121 -9.74 23.81 -2.98
N LYS A 122 -10.41 24.95 -3.21
CA LYS A 122 -10.98 25.79 -2.16
C LYS A 122 -12.20 25.14 -1.51
N GLU A 123 -13.07 24.54 -2.30
CA GLU A 123 -14.28 23.86 -1.82
C GLU A 123 -13.94 22.52 -1.19
N ARG A 124 -12.99 21.78 -1.76
CA ARG A 124 -12.46 20.55 -1.15
C ARG A 124 -11.91 20.79 0.25
N LYS A 125 -11.12 21.86 0.42
CA LYS A 125 -10.57 22.27 1.74
C LYS A 125 -11.66 22.63 2.75
N LYS A 126 -12.83 23.11 2.32
CA LYS A 126 -13.98 23.36 3.21
C LYS A 126 -14.52 22.06 3.80
N TRP A 127 -14.54 20.99 3.01
CA TRP A 127 -14.97 19.66 3.44
C TRP A 127 -13.88 18.93 4.25
N ASP A 128 -12.60 19.19 4.01
CA ASP A 128 -11.49 18.65 4.83
C ASP A 128 -11.44 19.17 6.26
N LYS A 129 -12.02 20.36 6.50
CA LYS A 129 -12.06 21.00 7.82
C LYS A 129 -13.34 20.72 8.61
N LYS A 130 -14.31 20.00 8.03
CA LYS A 130 -15.62 19.70 8.61
C LYS A 130 -15.65 18.32 9.23
#